data_AF-A0A3C1WIN7-F1
#
_entry.id   AF-A0A3C1WIN7-F1
#
_cell.length_a   1.000
_cell.length_b   1.000
_cell.length_c   1.000
_cell.angle_alpha   90.00
_cell.angle_beta   90.00
_cell.angle_gamma   90.00
#
_symmetry.space_group_name_H-M   'P 1'
#
loop_
_entity.id
_entity.type
_entity.pdbx_description
1 polymer ?
#
loop_
_entity_poly.entity_id
_entity_poly.type
_entity_poly.pdbx_seq_one_letter_code
_entity_poly.pdbx_strand_id
1 'polypeptide(L)' 'EDAAKAIREGREPAINGEQGRKSVEIILAIYQSALSGGQSVSLPLKKTPELKSFN' A
#
# COMPACT_ATOMS: atom_id res chain seq x y z
N GLU A 1 5.19 -16.02 7.26
CA GLU A 1 5.43 -17.47 7.04
C GLU A 1 5.05 -17.95 5.63
N ASP A 2 3.92 -17.56 5.03
CA ASP A 2 3.52 -18.07 3.69
C ASP A 2 4.39 -17.58 2.52
N ALA A 3 4.62 -16.27 2.38
CA ALA A 3 5.39 -15.72 1.26
C ALA A 3 6.79 -16.35 1.11
N ALA A 4 7.52 -16.52 2.23
CA ALA A 4 8.83 -17.16 2.22
C ALA A 4 8.76 -18.65 1.85
N LYS A 5 7.68 -19.34 2.23
CA LYS A 5 7.44 -20.74 1.86
C LYS A 5 7.10 -20.87 0.37
N ALA A 6 6.25 -19.99 -0.14
CA ALA A 6 5.85 -19.94 -1.55
C ALA A 6 7.05 -19.77 -2.50
N ILE A 7 8.01 -18.92 -2.14
CA ILE A 7 9.27 -18.75 -2.87
C ILE A 7 10.07 -20.06 -2.95
N ARG A 8 10.23 -20.76 -1.82
CA ARG A 8 10.98 -22.03 -1.77
C ARG A 8 10.29 -23.14 -2.57
N GLU A 9 8.97 -23.13 -2.61
CA GLU A 9 8.14 -24.14 -3.28
C GLU A 9 7.83 -23.80 -4.75
N GLY A 10 8.23 -22.62 -5.25
CA GLY A 10 7.97 -22.20 -6.63
C GLY A 10 6.48 -21.98 -6.94
N ARG A 11 5.68 -21.58 -5.95
CA ARG A 11 4.25 -21.29 -6.09
C ARG A 11 3.93 -19.83 -5.78
N GLU A 12 2.74 -19.38 -6.17
CA GLU A 12 2.19 -18.11 -5.69
C GLU A 12 1.86 -18.19 -4.18
N PRO A 13 2.13 -17.13 -3.42
CA PRO A 13 1.63 -16.99 -2.05
C PRO A 13 0.12 -16.72 -2.05
N ALA A 14 -0.53 -16.89 -0.91
CA ALA A 14 -1.96 -16.60 -0.75
C ALA A 14 -2.31 -15.14 -1.07
N ILE A 15 -1.36 -14.21 -0.82
CA ILE A 15 -1.45 -12.80 -1.17
C ILE A 15 -0.16 -12.41 -1.89
N ASN A 16 -0.27 -12.08 -3.17
CA ASN A 16 0.86 -11.64 -3.97
C ASN A 16 1.15 -10.14 -3.81
N GLY A 17 2.23 -9.68 -4.41
CA GLY A 17 2.69 -8.29 -4.28
C GLY A 17 1.66 -7.26 -4.76
N GLU A 18 0.91 -7.57 -5.82
CA GLU A 18 -0.12 -6.68 -6.36
C GLU A 18 -1.30 -6.53 -5.38
N GLN A 19 -1.79 -7.64 -4.83
CA GLN A 19 -2.86 -7.58 -3.82
C GLN A 19 -2.37 -6.91 -2.52
N GLY A 20 -1.13 -7.19 -2.10
CA GLY A 20 -0.52 -6.53 -0.95
C GLY A 20 -0.40 -5.02 -1.12
N ARG A 21 -0.11 -4.54 -2.35
CA ARG A 21 0.00 -3.11 -2.66
C ARG A 21 -1.31 -2.36 -2.45
N LYS A 22 -2.47 -2.99 -2.67
CA LYS A 22 -3.79 -2.37 -2.45
C LYS A 22 -3.98 -1.96 -0.99
N SER A 23 -3.57 -2.79 -0.03
CA SER A 23 -3.66 -2.44 1.40
C SER A 23 -2.78 -1.25 1.75
N VAL A 24 -1.55 -1.20 1.24
CA VAL A 24 -0.62 -0.08 1.45
C VAL A 24 -1.16 1.21 0.83
N GLU A 25 -1.78 1.11 -0.34
CA GLU A 25 -2.40 2.24 -1.04
C GLU A 25 -3.53 2.88 -0.23
N ILE A 26 -4.38 2.09 0.43
CA ILE A 26 -5.42 2.61 1.34
C ILE A 26 -4.80 3.41 2.49
N ILE A 27 -3.76 2.87 3.13
CA ILE A 27 -3.08 3.55 4.25
C ILE A 27 -2.48 4.88 3.79
N LEU A 28 -1.83 4.88 2.62
CA LEU A 28 -1.27 6.10 2.02
C LEU A 28 -2.35 7.12 1.67
N ALA A 29 -3.51 6.69 1.17
CA ALA A 29 -4.64 7.57 0.90
C ALA A 29 -5.20 8.21 2.18
N ILE A 30 -5.24 7.47 3.30
CA ILE A 30 -5.63 8.03 4.61
C ILE A 30 -4.65 9.12 5.04
N TYR A 31 -3.34 8.87 4.96
CA TYR A 31 -2.33 9.90 5.28
C TYR A 31 -2.43 11.11 4.37
N GLN A 32 -2.61 10.89 3.06
CA GLN A 32 -2.79 11.98 2.10
C GLN A 32 -4.05 12.81 2.41
N SER A 33 -5.16 12.16 2.79
CA SER A 33 -6.38 12.84 3.22
C SER A 33 -6.12 13.69 4.47
N ALA A 34 -5.50 13.11 5.51
CA ALA A 34 -5.17 13.84 6.73
C ALA A 34 -4.26 15.05 6.48
N LEU A 35 -3.22 14.89 5.66
CA LEU A 35 -2.30 15.97 5.30
C LEU A 35 -2.95 17.06 4.42
N SER A 36 -4.08 16.76 3.78
CA SER A 36 -4.85 17.73 2.97
C SER A 36 -6.07 18.29 3.71
N GLY A 37 -6.13 18.15 5.03
CA GLY A 37 -7.24 18.68 5.85
C GLY A 37 -8.52 17.83 5.77
N GLY A 38 -8.41 16.55 5.50
CA GLY A 38 -9.53 15.59 5.45
C GLY A 38 -10.24 15.51 4.10
N GLN A 39 -9.63 15.98 3.01
CA GLN A 39 -10.22 15.89 1.68
C GLN A 39 -10.29 14.44 1.17
N SER A 40 -11.32 14.12 0.39
CA SER A 40 -11.46 12.81 -0.23
C SER A 40 -10.32 12.54 -1.22
N VAL A 41 -9.79 11.33 -1.21
CA VAL A 41 -8.73 10.87 -2.11
C VAL A 41 -9.30 9.79 -3.04
N SER A 42 -9.05 9.93 -4.35
CA SER A 42 -9.48 8.96 -5.35
C SER A 42 -8.46 7.83 -5.49
N LEU A 43 -8.96 6.61 -5.61
CA LEU A 43 -8.18 5.40 -5.82
C LEU A 43 -8.38 4.86 -7.25
N PRO A 44 -7.37 4.21 -7.85
CA PRO A 44 -6.02 4.04 -7.31
C PRO A 44 -5.22 5.36 -7.29
N LEU A 45 -4.27 5.47 -6.35
CA LEU A 45 -3.32 6.56 -6.28
C LEU A 45 -2.46 6.58 -7.54
N LYS A 46 -2.38 7.75 -8.19
CA LYS A 46 -1.57 7.94 -9.40
C LYS A 46 -0.07 7.69 -9.17
N LYS A 47 0.41 7.92 -7.96
CA LYS A 47 1.78 7.65 -7.50
C LYS A 47 1.81 7.46 -6.00
N THR A 48 2.87 6.82 -5.49
CA THR A 48 3.14 6.80 -4.05
C THR A 48 3.27 8.23 -3.55
N PRO A 49 2.51 8.66 -2.52
CA PRO A 49 2.62 10.00 -1.96
C PRO A 49 4.00 10.22 -1.34
N GLU A 50 4.54 11.42 -1.49
CA GLU A 50 5.74 11.83 -0.77
C GLU A 50 5.36 12.15 0.67
N LEU A 51 5.82 11.32 1.61
CA LEU A 51 5.67 11.58 3.03
C LEU A 51 6.68 12.67 3.42
N LYS A 52 6.20 13.85 3.79
CA LYS A 52 7.06 14.89 4.37
C LYS A 52 7.44 14.48 5.79
N SER A 53 8.72 14.56 6.15
CA SER A 53 9.14 14.40 7.55
C SER A 53 8.44 15.44 8.42
N PHE A 54 7.96 15.00 9.57
CA PHE A 54 7.51 15.89 10.63
C PHE A 54 8.76 16.51 11.27
N ASN A 55 8.89 17.83 11.21
CA ASN A 55 9.87 18.60 11.99
C ASN A 55 9.32 18.90 13.38
#